data_AF-A0A2K3JBD6-F1
#
_entry.id   AF-A0A2K3JBD6-F1
#
_cell.length_a   1.000
_cell.length_b   1.000
_cell.length_c   1.000
_cell.angle_alpha   90.00
_cell.angle_beta   90.00
_cell.angle_gamma   90.00
#
_symmetry.space_group_name_H-M   'P 1'
#
loop_
_entity.id
_entity.type
_entity.pdbx_description
1 polymer ?
#
loop_
_entity_poly.entity_id
_entity_poly.type
_entity_poly.pdbx_seq_one_letter_code
_entity_poly.pdbx_strand_id
1 'polypeptide(L)' 'MNRHELLSYIYTELWKYYKQFINDKNILYYENNCISLLKEIKIHNDQTVYNFAENQIINFTPIINELKTNTNQ' A
#
# COMPACT_ATOMS: atom_id res chain seq x y z
N MET A 1 16.13 -1.73 10.31
CA MET A 1 15.83 -2.70 9.25
C MET A 1 16.80 -2.49 8.10
N ASN A 2 17.37 -3.55 7.57
CA ASN A 2 18.09 -3.53 6.30
C ASN A 2 17.09 -3.46 5.12
N ARG A 3 17.60 -3.31 3.89
CA ARG A 3 16.76 -3.19 2.70
C ARG A 3 15.83 -4.40 2.49
N HIS A 4 16.30 -5.63 2.69
CA HIS A 4 15.48 -6.82 2.52
C HIS A 4 14.37 -6.91 3.57
N GLU A 5 14.67 -6.55 4.82
CA GLU A 5 13.66 -6.47 5.89
C GLU A 5 12.57 -5.44 5.56
N LEU A 6 12.95 -4.27 5.03
CA LEU A 6 12.00 -3.26 4.59
C LEU A 6 11.10 -3.74 3.44
N LEU A 7 11.67 -4.41 2.44
CA LEU A 7 10.88 -4.97 1.33
C LEU A 7 9.88 -6.01 1.81
N SER A 8 10.29 -6.90 2.72
CA SER A 8 9.41 -7.90 3.32
C SER A 8 8.32 -7.26 4.19
N TYR A 9 8.66 -6.22 4.95
CA TYR A 9 7.72 -5.45 5.75
C TYR A 9 6.62 -4.80 4.87
N ILE A 10 7.00 -4.15 3.77
CA ILE A 10 6.06 -3.54 2.81
C ILE A 10 5.05 -4.57 2.31
N TYR A 11 5.52 -5.74 1.85
CA TYR A 11 4.61 -6.79 1.38
C TYR A 11 3.66 -7.28 2.46
N THR A 12 4.17 -7.46 3.67
CA THR A 12 3.40 -7.97 4.81
C THR A 12 2.27 -7.01 5.17
N GLU A 13 2.57 -5.72 5.29
CA GLU A 13 1.57 -4.71 5.63
C GLU A 13 0.56 -4.50 4.50
N LEU A 14 0.99 -4.43 3.23
CA LEU A 14 0.06 -4.29 2.11
C LEU A 14 -0.91 -5.46 2.02
N TRP A 15 -0.44 -6.69 2.24
CA TRP A 15 -1.32 -7.87 2.24
C TRP A 15 -2.32 -7.85 3.39
N LYS A 16 -1.92 -7.39 4.57
CA LYS A 16 -2.78 -7.20 5.72
C LYS A 16 -3.85 -6.14 5.45
N TYR A 17 -3.47 -5.00 4.90
CA TYR A 17 -4.42 -3.94 4.54
C TYR A 17 -5.42 -4.41 3.48
N TYR A 18 -4.93 -5.13 2.47
CA TYR A 18 -5.77 -5.71 1.43
C TYR A 18 -6.77 -6.74 1.98
N LYS A 19 -6.33 -7.64 2.87
CA LYS A 19 -7.23 -8.59 3.54
C LYS A 19 -8.30 -7.89 4.37
N GLN A 20 -7.93 -6.85 5.13
CA GLN A 20 -8.90 -6.06 5.89
C GLN A 20 -9.92 -5.40 4.95
N PHE A 21 -9.44 -4.82 3.84
CA PHE A 21 -10.30 -4.22 2.84
C PHE A 21 -11.27 -5.24 2.23
N ILE A 22 -10.83 -6.46 1.92
CA ILE A 22 -11.72 -7.50 1.39
C ILE A 22 -12.91 -7.76 2.32
N ASN A 23 -12.68 -7.77 3.63
CA ASN A 23 -13.70 -8.04 4.64
C ASN A 23 -14.63 -6.84 4.85
N ASP A 24 -14.06 -5.65 5.03
CA ASP A 24 -14.82 -4.49 5.50
C ASP A 24 -15.28 -3.56 4.36
N LYS A 25 -14.72 -3.73 3.15
CA LYS A 25 -14.92 -2.87 1.97
C LYS A 25 -14.66 -1.38 2.20
N ASN A 26 -13.92 -1.03 3.25
CA ASN A 26 -13.62 0.35 3.61
C ASN A 26 -12.39 0.87 2.85
N ILE A 27 -12.63 1.58 1.74
CA ILE A 27 -11.58 2.15 0.88
C ILE A 27 -10.75 3.20 1.64
N LEU A 28 -11.40 4.10 2.37
CA LEU A 28 -10.71 5.18 3.10
C LEU A 28 -9.72 4.62 4.13
N TYR A 29 -10.08 3.55 4.82
CA TYR A 29 -9.20 2.88 5.77
C TYR A 29 -7.96 2.30 5.08
N TYR A 30 -8.13 1.63 3.94
CA TYR A 30 -7.02 1.12 3.14
C TYR A 30 -6.09 2.24 2.68
N GLU A 31 -6.62 3.33 2.11
CA GLU A 31 -5.83 4.45 1.62
C GLU A 31 -5.03 5.14 2.72
N ASN A 32 -5.66 5.37 3.87
CA ASN A 32 -5.00 5.98 5.03
C ASN A 32 -3.84 5.11 5.57
N ASN A 33 -3.99 3.78 5.54
CA ASN A 33 -2.92 2.86 5.93
C ASN A 33 -1.79 2.84 4.91
N CYS A 34 -2.08 2.86 3.61
CA CYS A 34 -1.07 2.97 2.56
C CYS A 34 -0.28 4.29 2.67
N ILE A 35 -0.95 5.41 2.93
CA ILE A 35 -0.29 6.71 3.16
C ILE A 35 0.60 6.65 4.40
N SER A 36 0.13 6.03 5.48
CA SER A 36 0.90 5.86 6.71
C SER A 36 2.15 5.00 6.48
N LEU A 37 2.02 3.90 5.73
CA LEU A 37 3.14 3.04 5.35
C LEU A 37 4.18 3.82 4.54
N LEU A 38 3.78 4.61 3.54
CA LEU A 38 4.72 5.41 2.76
C LEU A 38 5.47 6.44 3.62
N LYS A 39 4.80 7.07 4.59
CA LYS A 39 5.46 7.97 5.55
C LYS A 39 6.51 7.25 6.39
N GLU A 40 6.20 6.04 6.85
CA GLU A 40 7.14 5.21 7.61
C GLU A 40 8.36 4.82 6.76
N ILE A 41 8.14 4.32 5.55
CA ILE A 41 9.22 3.96 4.62
C ILE A 41 10.11 5.16 4.27
N LYS A 42 9.52 6.37 4.13
CA LYS A 42 10.28 7.59 3.84
C LYS A 42 11.32 7.95 4.91
N ILE A 43 11.10 7.57 6.17
CA ILE A 43 12.05 7.81 7.28
C ILE A 43 13.39 7.11 7.03
N HIS A 44 13.40 6.00 6.29
CA HIS A 44 14.61 5.25 5.96
C HIS A 44 15.47 5.90 4.87
N ASN A 45 15.00 6.99 4.24
CA ASN A 45 15.72 7.77 3.23
C ASN A 45 16.30 6.92 2.07
N ASP A 46 15.62 5.83 1.72
CA ASP A 46 15.97 4.97 0.59
C ASP A 46 14.92 5.14 -0.52
N GLN A 47 15.28 5.94 -1.53
CA GLN A 47 14.37 6.24 -2.64
C GLN A 47 13.95 5.00 -3.43
N THR A 48 14.84 4.00 -3.56
CA THR A 48 14.53 2.76 -4.28
C THR A 48 13.45 1.97 -3.55
N VAL A 49 13.56 1.86 -2.22
CA VAL A 49 12.55 1.18 -1.39
C VAL A 49 11.24 1.97 -1.35
N TYR A 50 11.31 3.30 -1.29
CA TYR A 50 10.12 4.14 -1.35
C TYR A 50 9.35 3.96 -2.67
N ASN A 51 10.05 4.06 -3.81
CA ASN A 51 9.45 3.83 -5.13
C ASN A 51 8.89 2.41 -5.26
N PHE A 52 9.59 1.44 -4.67
CA PHE A 52 9.10 0.07 -4.62
C PHE A 52 7.75 -0.03 -3.88
N ALA A 53 7.64 0.61 -2.71
CA ALA A 53 6.40 0.63 -1.93
C ALA A 53 5.23 1.26 -2.71
N GLU A 54 5.45 2.40 -3.37
CA GLU A 54 4.45 3.05 -4.23
C GLU A 54 3.96 2.12 -5.35
N ASN A 55 4.89 1.45 -6.03
CA ASN A 55 4.55 0.50 -7.08
C ASN A 55 3.78 -0.72 -6.56
N GLN A 56 4.14 -1.24 -5.37
CA GLN A 56 3.38 -2.35 -4.79
C GLN A 56 1.97 -1.92 -4.38
N ILE A 57 1.79 -0.71 -3.83
CA ILE A 57 0.46 -0.18 -3.54
C ILE A 57 -0.39 -0.18 -4.81
N ILE A 58 0.13 0.28 -5.94
CA ILE A 58 -0.61 0.26 -7.22
C ILE A 58 -0.96 -1.18 -7.63
N ASN A 59 0.01 -2.11 -7.55
CA ASN A 59 -0.15 -3.49 -7.99
C ASN A 59 -1.11 -4.33 -7.13
N PHE A 60 -1.19 -4.09 -5.82
CA PHE A 60 -2.14 -4.78 -4.92
C PHE A 60 -3.58 -4.27 -5.06
N THR A 61 -3.80 -3.25 -5.88
CA THR A 61 -5.05 -2.47 -5.92
C THR A 61 -5.89 -2.68 -7.20
N PRO A 62 -6.00 -3.86 -7.86
CA PRO A 62 -6.86 -3.98 -9.06
C PRO A 62 -8.34 -3.66 -8.78
N ILE A 63 -8.93 -4.25 -7.74
CA ILE A 63 -10.35 -4.05 -7.37
C ILE A 63 -10.62 -2.61 -6.89
N ILE A 64 -9.67 -2.01 -6.16
CA ILE A 64 -9.81 -0.62 -5.69
C ILE A 64 -9.59 0.36 -6.85
N ASN A 65 -8.69 0.07 -7.79
CA ASN A 65 -8.51 0.88 -8.99
C ASN A 65 -9.76 0.82 -9.89
N GLU A 66 -10.37 -0.36 -10.05
CA GLU A 66 -11.67 -0.53 -10.73
C GLU A 66 -12.77 0.30 -10.07
N LEU A 67 -12.85 0.30 -8.74
CA LEU A 67 -13.82 1.11 -7.99
C LEU A 67 -13.57 2.62 -8.16
N LYS A 68 -12.30 3.08 -8.16
CA LYS A 68 -11.95 4.49 -8.41
C LYS A 68 -12.32 4.93 -9.82
N THR A 69 -12.10 4.09 -10.84
CA THR A 69 -12.46 4.42 -12.23
C THR A 69 -13.97 4.49 -12.44
N ASN A 70 -14.76 3.66 -11.74
CA ASN A 70 -16.22 3.64 -11.85
C ASN A 70 -16.93 4.77 -11.09
N THR A 71 -16.21 5.56 -10.28
CA THR A 71 -16.79 6.72 -9.57
C THR A 71 -16.75 8.01 -10.42
N ASN A 72 -16.06 7.98 -11.57
CA ASN A 72 -15.89 9.12 -12.49
C ASN A 72 -16.72 8.98 -13.80
N GLN A 73 -17.71 8.11 -13.84
CA GLN A 73 -18.69 7.96 -14.94
C GLN A 73 -20.09 8.35 -14.45
#